data_AF-A0AAW6XP45-F1
#
_entry.id   AF-A0AAW6XP45-F1
#
_cell.length_a   1.000
_cell.length_b   1.000
_cell.length_c   1.000
_cell.angle_alpha   90.00
_cell.angle_beta   90.00
_cell.angle_gamma   90.00
#
_symmetry.space_group_name_H-M   'P 1'
#
loop_
_entity.id
_entity.type
_entity.pdbx_description
1 polymer ?
#
loop_
_entity_poly.entity_id
_entity_poly.type
_entity_poly.pdbx_seq_one_letter_code
_entity_poly.pdbx_strand_id
1 'polypeptide(L)' 'MEQRHITGKSHWYHETQSSTAEYDVLPLVPEAAKVSDPFLLDVILDEETLAPFLSWLVPARVLAVELFPDQL' A
#
# COMPACT_ATOMS: atom_id res chain seq x y z
N MET A 1 17.89 39.94 29.77
CA MET A 1 16.71 39.61 28.93
C MET A 1 15.48 39.88 29.78
N GLU A 2 14.77 40.96 29.50
CA GLU A 2 13.60 41.35 30.31
C GLU A 2 12.45 40.35 30.13
N GLN A 3 11.94 39.86 31.25
CA GLN A 3 10.75 39.04 31.30
C GLN A 3 9.53 39.94 31.03
N ARG A 4 8.86 39.68 29.91
CA ARG A 4 7.63 40.39 29.53
C ARG A 4 6.47 39.76 30.30
N HIS A 5 6.00 40.42 31.35
CA HIS A 5 4.74 40.05 32.01
C HIS A 5 3.58 40.48 31.11
N ILE A 6 3.03 39.54 30.34
CA ILE A 6 1.82 39.75 29.55
C ILE A 6 0.63 39.41 30.44
N THR A 7 -0.04 40.44 30.96
CA THR A 7 -1.35 40.32 31.64
C THR A 7 -2.42 40.12 30.58
N GLY A 8 -3.06 38.95 30.60
CA GLY A 8 -4.20 38.65 29.73
C GLY A 8 -4.60 37.19 29.80
N LYS A 9 -5.64 36.90 30.59
CA LYS A 9 -6.44 35.67 30.62
C LYS A 9 -5.66 34.37 30.35
N SER A 10 -5.40 33.62 31.41
CA SER A 10 -4.98 32.21 31.37
C SER A 10 -6.08 31.30 30.79
N HIS A 11 -6.53 31.56 29.57
CA HIS A 11 -7.27 30.57 28.80
C HIS A 11 -6.22 29.61 28.26
N TRP A 12 -6.08 28.49 28.96
CA TRP A 12 -5.49 27.31 28.36
C TRP A 12 -6.38 26.95 27.18
N TYR A 13 -5.95 27.30 25.96
CA TYR A 13 -6.51 26.68 24.78
C TYR A 13 -6.18 25.19 24.89
N HIS A 14 -7.19 24.36 25.10
CA HIS A 14 -7.03 22.94 24.85
C HIS A 14 -6.97 22.77 23.33
N GLU A 15 -5.76 22.80 22.78
CA GLU A 15 -5.53 22.25 21.46
C GLU A 15 -5.98 20.79 21.55
N THR A 16 -7.11 20.48 20.90
CA THR A 16 -7.53 19.08 20.77
C THR A 16 -6.53 18.45 19.82
N GLN A 17 -5.47 17.87 20.38
CA GLN A 17 -4.59 17.01 19.61
C GLN A 17 -5.48 15.91 19.04
N SER A 18 -5.51 15.83 17.70
CA SER A 18 -6.04 14.65 17.03
C SER A 18 -5.16 13.50 17.51
N SER A 19 -5.68 12.68 18.43
CA SER A 19 -5.04 11.43 18.76
C SER A 19 -5.06 10.60 17.49
N THR A 20 -3.89 10.24 16.96
CA THR A 20 -3.79 9.04 16.14
C THR A 20 -4.07 7.89 17.08
N ALA A 21 -5.35 7.68 17.41
CA ALA A 21 -5.78 6.40 17.92
C ALA A 21 -5.18 5.39 16.94
N GLU A 22 -4.36 4.49 17.45
CA GLU A 22 -3.85 3.38 16.69
C GLU A 22 -5.08 2.67 16.14
N TYR A 23 -5.41 2.95 14.88
CA TYR A 23 -6.34 2.10 14.15
C TYR A 23 -5.73 0.72 14.29
N ASP A 24 -6.52 -0.22 14.77
CA ASP A 24 -6.14 -1.63 14.84
C ASP A 24 -5.96 -2.09 13.39
N VAL A 25 -4.78 -1.81 12.83
CA VAL A 25 -4.45 -2.17 11.45
C VAL A 25 -4.31 -3.67 11.49
N LEU A 26 -5.36 -4.36 11.02
CA LEU A 26 -5.34 -5.81 10.90
C LEU A 26 -4.03 -6.20 10.23
N PRO A 27 -3.27 -7.14 10.82
CA PRO A 27 -2.01 -7.58 10.24
C PRO A 27 -2.29 -8.05 8.82
N LEU A 28 -1.54 -7.51 7.85
CA LEU A 28 -1.58 -8.01 6.49
C LEU A 28 -1.30 -9.51 6.56
N VAL A 29 -2.13 -10.30 5.85
CA VAL A 29 -1.97 -11.75 5.76
C VAL A 29 -1.25 -12.03 4.44
N PRO A 30 0.09 -11.97 4.39
CA PRO A 30 0.86 -12.11 3.14
C PRO A 30 0.63 -13.44 2.44
N GLU A 31 0.23 -14.48 3.17
CA GLU A 31 -0.11 -15.79 2.61
C GLU A 31 -1.37 -15.75 1.74
N ALA A 32 -2.30 -14.82 2.00
CA ALA A 32 -3.49 -14.60 1.18
C ALA A 32 -3.20 -13.81 -0.11
N ALA A 33 -1.99 -13.28 -0.27
CA ALA A 33 -1.55 -12.54 -1.45
C ALA A 33 -0.86 -13.43 -2.51
N LYS A 34 -0.81 -14.75 -2.30
CA LYS A 34 -0.28 -15.69 -3.29
C LYS A 34 -1.32 -15.91 -4.39
N VAL A 35 -1.01 -15.44 -5.59
CA VAL A 35 -1.78 -15.65 -6.82
C VAL A 35 -0.93 -16.38 -7.83
N SER A 36 -1.57 -17.20 -8.67
CA SER A 36 -0.85 -18.06 -9.62
C SER A 36 -0.27 -17.23 -10.78
N ASP A 37 -1.01 -16.22 -11.20
CA ASP A 37 -0.54 -15.21 -12.15
C ASP A 37 -0.61 -13.81 -11.51
N PRO A 38 0.52 -13.24 -11.05
CA PRO A 38 0.54 -11.91 -10.42
C PRO A 38 0.23 -10.77 -11.39
N PHE A 39 0.29 -11.00 -12.70
CA PHE A 39 -0.03 -9.96 -13.69
C PHE A 39 -1.53 -9.87 -13.96
N LEU A 40 -2.23 -11.00 -13.91
CA LEU A 40 -3.67 -11.06 -14.10
C LEU A 40 -4.45 -11.19 -12.78
N LEU A 41 -3.77 -11.38 -11.64
CA LEU A 41 -4.40 -11.62 -10.34
C LEU A 41 -5.44 -12.75 -10.41
N ASP A 42 -5.07 -13.83 -11.11
CA ASP A 42 -5.94 -14.98 -11.42
C ASP A 42 -7.25 -14.63 -12.17
N VAL A 43 -7.32 -13.47 -12.82
CA VAL A 43 -8.42 -13.12 -13.74
C VAL A 43 -8.33 -14.00 -14.99
N ILE A 44 -9.43 -14.70 -15.25
CA ILE A 44 -9.58 -15.53 -16.45
C ILE A 44 -10.03 -14.64 -17.59
N LEU A 45 -9.20 -14.54 -18.63
CA LEU A 45 -9.48 -13.81 -19.87
C LEU A 45 -9.50 -14.79 -21.05
N ASP A 46 -10.35 -14.51 -22.03
CA ASP A 46 -10.30 -15.19 -23.31
C ASP A 46 -9.08 -14.73 -24.13
N GLU A 47 -8.73 -15.53 -25.15
CA GLU A 47 -7.52 -15.29 -25.95
C GLU A 47 -7.60 -13.99 -26.77
N GLU A 48 -8.78 -13.60 -27.25
CA GLU A 48 -8.96 -12.37 -28.04
C GLU A 48 -8.72 -11.14 -27.16
N THR A 49 -9.19 -11.16 -25.91
CA THR A 49 -8.95 -10.11 -24.93
C THR A 49 -7.48 -10.03 -24.51
N LEU A 50 -6.78 -11.17 -24.42
CA LEU A 50 -5.38 -11.22 -23.99
C LEU A 50 -4.39 -10.86 -25.11
N ALA A 51 -4.72 -11.17 -26.37
CA ALA A 51 -3.84 -11.05 -27.52
C ALA A 51 -3.09 -9.70 -27.64
N PRO A 52 -3.72 -8.52 -27.41
CA PRO A 52 -3.04 -7.23 -27.53
C PRO A 52 -1.88 -7.05 -26.53
N PHE A 53 -1.90 -7.78 -25.42
CA PHE A 53 -0.96 -7.61 -24.31
C PHE A 53 0.19 -8.63 -24.32
N LEU A 54 0.09 -9.69 -25.12
CA LEU A 54 1.08 -10.78 -25.14
C LEU A 54 2.51 -10.31 -25.45
N SER A 55 2.66 -9.27 -26.27
CA SER A 55 3.96 -8.74 -26.69
C SER A 55 4.85 -8.28 -25.54
N TRP A 56 4.26 -7.73 -24.46
CA TRP A 56 4.98 -7.32 -23.27
C TRP A 56 4.76 -8.29 -22.09
N LEU A 57 3.59 -8.94 -22.03
CA LEU A 57 3.23 -9.81 -20.92
C LEU A 57 4.06 -11.11 -20.89
N VAL A 58 4.33 -11.69 -22.06
CA VAL A 58 5.17 -12.90 -22.17
C VAL A 58 6.58 -12.66 -21.62
N PRO A 59 7.36 -11.66 -22.10
CA PRO A 59 8.69 -11.41 -21.55
C PRO A 59 8.64 -10.99 -20.07
N ALA A 60 7.61 -10.27 -19.62
CA ALA A 60 7.47 -9.88 -18.22
C ALA A 60 7.29 -11.11 -17.30
N ARG A 61 6.48 -12.10 -17.70
CA ARG A 61 6.33 -13.36 -16.96
C ARG A 61 7.63 -14.16 -16.88
N VAL A 62 8.37 -14.24 -17.99
CA VAL A 62 9.69 -14.90 -18.00
C VAL A 62 10.65 -14.21 -17.03
N LEU A 63 10.72 -12.88 -17.08
CA LEU A 63 11.57 -12.11 -16.17
C LEU A 63 11.13 -12.25 -14.70
N ALA A 64 9.82 -12.33 -14.43
CA ALA A 64 9.33 -12.48 -13.07
C ALA A 64 9.79 -13.79 -12.43
N VAL A 65 9.82 -14.90 -13.18
CA VAL A 65 10.34 -16.20 -12.70
C VAL A 65 11.82 -16.08 -12.33
N GLU A 66 12.63 -15.41 -13.18
CA GLU A 66 14.06 -15.23 -12.96
C GLU A 66 14.38 -14.29 -11.78
N LEU A 67 13.59 -13.22 -11.63
CA LEU A 67 13.82 -12.18 -10.62
C LEU A 67 13.21 -12.52 -9.26
N PHE A 68 12.16 -13.34 -9.24
CA PHE A 68 11.38 -13.67 -8.03
C PHE A 68 11.11 -15.18 -7.93
N PRO A 69 12.15 -16.03 -7.77
CA PRO A 69 12.02 -17.49 -7.80
C PRO A 69 11.18 -18.08 -6.66
N ASP A 70 10.95 -17.34 -5.58
CA ASP A 70 10.20 -17.79 -4.39
C ASP A 70 8.71 -17.36 -4.41
N GLN A 71 8.25 -16.67 -5.45
CA GLN A 71 6.89 -16.08 -5.52
C GLN A 71 5.88 -16.88 -6.37
N LEU A 72 6.31 -17.94 -7.06
CA LEU A 72 5.46 -18.87 -7.82
C LEU A 72 5.51 -20.28 -7.21
#